data_AF-A0AB34R4A7-F1
#
_entry.id   AF-A0AB34R4A7-F1
#
_cell.length_a   1.000
_cell.length_b   1.000
_cell.length_c   1.000
_cell.angle_alpha   90.00
_cell.angle_beta   90.00
_cell.angle_gamma   90.00
#
_symmetry.space_group_name_H-M   'P 1'
#
loop_
_entity.id
_entity.type
_entity.pdbx_description
1 polymer ?
#
loop_
_entity_poly.entity_id
_entity_poly.type
_entity_poly.pdbx_seq_one_letter_code
_entity_poly.pdbx_strand_id
1 'polypeptide(L)'
;MNLYNVNTILTHEAKIQGRGILFKILAGLVIGGITYIVMIYHGNFPSASWQRIAISSYIPWVSTTLLNLLQNLFVIFTISGFYKRSTAENLEVHPAGNSEWLLGKTLGVIKVLFILDLASIGITSTVHVLLTDSPFNIGIYLFYFITLTVPATLFYSGLTLFLSFLTRHKGITILVTGLLYLCTSGFFHDYWNGTTDVLAISIPNIFSNITEPGEYEIFAHIPLIYTVQPPVLNNYCNGAILHYTIEQEKKQEVKLDLMNKRERRLGFWVPLGTFTLVTGKTSVTLDDRGSSSQYIVADAIKWVKKKPSTNK
;
A
#
# COMPACT_ATOMS: atom_id res chain seq x y z
N MET A 1 12.08 -27.58 21.24
CA MET A 1 11.89 -26.13 21.40
C MET A 1 10.90 -25.89 22.52
N ASN A 2 11.33 -25.29 23.63
CA ASN A 2 10.50 -24.98 24.79
C ASN A 2 9.86 -23.59 24.61
N LEU A 3 8.54 -23.57 24.40
CA LEU A 3 7.77 -22.33 24.19
C LEU A 3 7.79 -21.40 25.42
N TYR A 4 7.95 -21.94 26.62
CA TYR A 4 8.05 -21.15 27.85
C TYR A 4 9.33 -20.31 27.86
N ASN A 5 10.46 -20.91 27.47
CA ASN A 5 11.75 -20.19 27.35
C ASN A 5 11.63 -19.06 26.32
N VAL A 6 11.08 -19.37 25.14
CA VAL A 6 10.87 -18.40 24.06
C VAL A 6 10.01 -17.24 24.53
N ASN A 7 8.86 -17.49 25.17
CA ASN A 7 7.97 -16.45 25.65
C ASN A 7 8.62 -15.58 26.74
N THR A 8 9.43 -16.19 27.62
CA THR A 8 10.19 -15.46 28.65
C THR A 8 11.21 -14.51 28.02
N ILE A 9 11.96 -14.98 27.02
CA ILE A 9 12.95 -14.15 26.31
C ILE A 9 12.26 -13.03 25.52
N LEU A 10 11.17 -13.37 24.82
CA LEU A 10 10.34 -12.44 24.06
C LEU A 10 9.85 -11.28 24.93
N THR A 11 9.28 -11.59 26.10
CA THR A 11 8.74 -10.58 27.01
C THR A 11 9.81 -9.67 27.59
N HIS A 12 11.00 -10.21 27.89
CA HIS A 12 12.14 -9.41 28.33
C HIS A 12 12.65 -8.51 27.21
N GLU A 13 12.87 -9.05 26.01
CA GLU A 13 13.35 -8.27 24.86
C GLU A 13 12.35 -7.17 24.51
N ALA A 14 11.05 -7.46 24.48
CA ALA A 14 10.00 -6.46 24.24
C ALA A 14 10.07 -5.30 25.26
N LYS A 15 10.33 -5.61 26.54
CA LYS A 15 10.46 -4.60 27.59
C LYS A 15 11.74 -3.77 27.44
N ILE A 16 12.85 -4.38 27.02
CA ILE A 16 14.12 -3.69 26.74
C ILE A 16 13.91 -2.71 25.58
N GLN A 17 13.36 -3.18 24.47
CA GLN A 17 13.13 -2.36 23.28
C GLN A 17 12.15 -1.21 23.56
N GLY A 18 11.04 -1.50 24.25
CA GLY A 18 10.04 -0.48 24.61
C GLY A 18 10.58 0.65 25.51
N ARG A 19 11.68 0.42 26.23
CA ARG A 19 12.34 1.44 27.08
C ARG A 19 13.46 2.20 26.37
N GLY A 20 13.94 1.68 25.24
CA GLY A 20 15.05 2.23 24.48
C GLY A 20 14.75 3.60 23.89
N ILE A 21 15.78 4.46 23.81
CA ILE A 21 15.65 5.80 23.23
C ILE A 21 15.30 5.74 21.75
N LEU A 22 15.89 4.82 21.00
CA LEU A 22 15.64 4.64 19.56
C LEU A 22 14.16 4.31 19.30
N PHE A 23 13.57 3.43 20.12
CA PHE A 23 12.15 3.10 20.02
C PHE A 23 11.26 4.30 20.36
N LYS A 24 11.59 5.09 21.38
CA LYS A 24 10.83 6.30 21.72
C LYS A 24 10.87 7.34 20.59
N ILE A 25 12.01 7.51 19.92
CA ILE A 25 12.14 8.37 18.74
C ILE A 25 11.25 7.85 17.61
N LEU A 26 11.32 6.54 17.31
CA LEU A 26 10.44 5.92 16.32
C LEU A 26 8.97 6.13 16.66
N ALA A 27 8.56 5.84 17.90
CA ALA A 27 7.19 5.99 18.36
C ALA A 27 6.70 7.45 18.23
N GLY A 28 7.54 8.42 18.57
CA GLY A 28 7.24 9.85 18.38
C GLY A 28 7.06 10.23 16.90
N LEU A 29 7.92 9.73 16.01
CA LEU A 29 7.81 9.97 14.57
C LEU A 29 6.58 9.29 13.95
N VAL A 30 6.31 8.04 14.33
CA VAL A 30 5.19 7.25 13.81
C VAL A 30 3.87 7.78 14.34
N ILE A 31 3.75 8.06 15.64
CA ILE A 31 2.49 8.57 16.21
C ILE A 31 2.32 10.04 15.87
N GLY A 32 3.28 10.89 16.21
CA GLY A 32 3.17 12.33 16.04
C GLY A 32 3.33 12.76 14.58
N GLY A 33 4.36 12.28 13.91
CA GLY A 33 4.67 12.69 12.53
C GLY A 33 3.61 12.24 11.53
N ILE A 34 3.17 10.97 11.57
CA ILE A 34 2.12 10.49 10.66
C ILE A 34 0.80 11.21 10.94
N THR A 35 0.42 11.36 12.22
CA THR A 35 -0.81 12.08 12.58
C THR A 35 -0.77 13.53 12.10
N TYR A 36 0.36 14.21 12.27
CA TYR A 36 0.55 15.57 11.78
C TYR A 36 0.42 15.66 10.25
N ILE A 37 1.01 14.73 9.50
CA ILE A 37 0.87 14.65 8.05
C ILE A 37 -0.61 14.43 7.66
N VAL A 38 -1.30 13.51 8.32
CA VAL A 38 -2.74 13.27 8.07
C VAL A 38 -3.54 14.55 8.32
N MET A 39 -3.32 15.25 9.44
CA MET A 39 -4.04 16.48 9.76
C MET A 39 -3.79 17.61 8.75
N ILE A 40 -2.56 17.83 8.30
CA ILE A 40 -2.24 18.94 7.39
C ILE A 40 -2.70 18.66 5.96
N TYR A 41 -2.48 17.43 5.48
CA TYR A 41 -2.73 17.11 4.07
C TYR A 41 -4.15 16.61 3.79
N HIS A 42 -4.84 16.10 4.82
CA HIS A 42 -6.18 15.50 4.68
C HIS A 42 -7.19 16.10 5.65
N GLY A 43 -6.78 16.88 6.65
CA GLY A 43 -7.72 17.58 7.51
C GLY A 43 -8.40 18.73 6.77
N ASN A 44 -9.58 19.11 7.23
CA ASN A 44 -10.40 20.19 6.65
C ASN A 44 -9.84 21.61 6.91
N PHE A 45 -8.53 21.77 7.16
CA PHE A 45 -7.89 23.06 7.47
C PHE A 45 -7.56 23.86 6.20
N PRO A 46 -6.73 23.37 5.25
CA PRO A 46 -6.67 23.91 3.89
C PRO A 46 -7.76 23.27 3.00
N SER A 47 -8.07 23.90 1.86
CA SER A 47 -8.88 23.26 0.81
C SER A 47 -8.14 22.06 0.23
N ALA A 48 -8.30 20.91 0.87
CA ALA A 48 -7.71 19.65 0.46
C ALA A 48 -8.25 19.26 -0.93
N SER A 49 -7.35 18.79 -1.81
CA SER A 49 -7.73 18.43 -3.16
C SER A 49 -8.71 17.24 -3.13
N TRP A 50 -9.82 17.34 -3.84
CA TRP A 50 -10.90 16.33 -3.81
C TRP A 50 -10.42 14.89 -4.02
N GLN A 51 -9.37 14.68 -4.82
CA GLN A 51 -8.76 13.38 -5.08
C GLN A 51 -8.25 12.69 -3.81
N ARG A 52 -7.86 13.45 -2.79
CA ARG A 52 -7.28 12.95 -1.53
C ARG A 52 -8.32 12.61 -0.47
N ILE A 53 -9.56 13.12 -0.61
CA ILE A 53 -10.65 12.92 0.36
C ILE A 53 -11.73 11.99 -0.21
N ALA A 54 -11.82 11.87 -1.55
CA ALA A 54 -12.88 11.10 -2.20
C ALA A 54 -12.89 9.61 -1.88
N ILE A 55 -11.77 9.04 -1.40
CA ILE A 55 -11.59 7.60 -1.28
C ILE A 55 -11.24 7.20 0.15
N SER A 56 -12.08 6.34 0.74
CA SER A 56 -11.93 5.83 2.11
C SER A 56 -10.57 5.18 2.42
N SER A 57 -9.93 4.61 1.41
CA SER A 57 -8.70 3.85 1.57
C SER A 57 -7.44 4.70 1.50
N TYR A 58 -7.52 5.96 1.06
CA TYR A 58 -6.34 6.78 0.79
C TYR A 58 -5.57 7.13 2.06
N ILE A 59 -6.25 7.64 3.09
CA ILE A 59 -5.65 7.97 4.38
C ILE A 59 -5.03 6.74 5.04
N PRO A 60 -5.75 5.60 5.21
CA PRO A 60 -5.14 4.38 5.75
C PRO A 60 -3.94 3.87 4.95
N TRP A 61 -3.96 4.01 3.62
CA TRP A 61 -2.83 3.60 2.77
C TRP A 61 -1.61 4.48 3.03
N VAL A 62 -1.76 5.80 2.98
CA VAL A 62 -0.66 6.75 3.25
C VAL A 62 -0.09 6.54 4.66
N SER A 63 -0.93 6.41 5.68
CA SER A 63 -0.46 6.20 7.06
C SER A 63 0.34 4.91 7.20
N THR A 64 -0.14 3.82 6.58
CA THR A 64 0.53 2.52 6.67
C THR A 64 1.84 2.49 5.89
N THR A 65 1.88 3.11 4.71
CA THR A 65 3.11 3.22 3.89
C THR A 65 4.18 4.02 4.62
N LEU A 66 3.83 5.18 5.19
CA LEU A 66 4.77 5.99 5.99
C LEU A 66 5.28 5.24 7.22
N LEU A 67 4.39 4.53 7.91
CA LEU A 67 4.76 3.68 9.03
C LEU A 67 5.76 2.61 8.60
N ASN A 68 5.48 1.88 7.52
CA ASN A 68 6.34 0.82 7.01
C ASN A 68 7.71 1.33 6.56
N LEU A 69 7.79 2.54 5.99
CA LEU A 69 9.06 3.17 5.64
C LEU A 69 9.93 3.47 6.87
N LEU A 70 9.33 3.90 7.98
CA LEU A 70 10.08 4.25 9.19
C LEU A 70 10.43 3.02 10.04
N GLN A 71 9.47 2.12 10.26
CA GLN A 71 9.69 1.01 11.18
C GLN A 71 10.66 -0.05 10.63
N ASN A 72 10.68 -0.29 9.32
CA ASN A 72 11.56 -1.31 8.75
C ASN A 72 13.04 -0.90 8.83
N LEU A 73 13.33 0.41 8.81
CA LEU A 73 14.66 0.92 9.16
C LEU A 73 15.04 0.56 10.61
N PHE A 74 14.11 0.75 11.55
CA PHE A 74 14.32 0.37 12.95
C PHE A 74 14.57 -1.13 13.12
N VAL A 75 13.83 -1.97 12.38
CA VAL A 75 14.03 -3.44 12.35
C VAL A 75 15.48 -3.76 11.95
N ILE A 76 15.98 -3.18 10.86
CA ILE A 76 17.34 -3.40 10.37
C ILE A 76 18.38 -3.01 11.43
N PHE A 77 18.25 -1.83 12.03
CA PHE A 77 19.19 -1.36 13.07
C PHE A 77 19.20 -2.23 14.32
N THR A 78 18.04 -2.73 14.73
CA THR A 78 17.88 -3.50 15.97
C THR A 78 18.33 -4.94 15.79
N ILE A 79 17.83 -5.62 14.75
CA ILE A 79 18.03 -7.05 14.52
C ILE A 79 19.43 -7.37 14.00
N SER A 80 20.09 -6.45 13.29
CA SER A 80 21.44 -6.63 12.73
C SER A 80 22.49 -7.05 13.77
N GLY A 81 22.27 -6.68 15.04
CA GLY A 81 23.16 -6.97 16.15
C GLY A 81 22.82 -8.23 16.95
N PHE A 82 21.87 -9.06 16.53
CA PHE A 82 21.49 -10.27 17.28
C PHE A 82 22.45 -11.44 17.03
N TYR A 83 23.11 -11.47 15.86
CA TYR A 83 24.17 -12.43 15.60
C TYR A 83 25.51 -11.84 16.03
N LYS A 84 25.91 -12.08 17.28
CA LYS A 84 27.20 -11.65 17.84
C LYS A 84 28.09 -12.84 18.13
N ARG A 85 29.39 -12.64 17.96
CA ARG A 85 30.45 -13.63 18.21
C ARG A 85 31.40 -13.23 19.34
N SER A 86 31.17 -12.13 20.05
CA SER A 86 32.19 -11.69 21.01
C SER A 86 32.37 -12.74 22.10
N THR A 87 33.61 -13.19 22.29
CA THR A 87 34.02 -14.26 23.22
C THR A 87 33.56 -14.01 24.66
N ALA A 88 33.22 -12.76 25.00
CA ALA A 88 32.64 -12.36 26.27
C ALA A 88 31.16 -12.75 26.47
N GLU A 89 30.37 -13.00 25.42
CA GLU A 89 28.96 -13.43 25.51
C GLU A 89 28.82 -14.97 25.58
N ASN A 90 29.88 -15.75 25.30
CA ASN A 90 29.93 -17.18 25.69
C ASN A 90 29.88 -17.38 27.22
N LEU A 91 29.97 -16.29 27.99
CA LEU A 91 29.77 -16.27 29.44
C LEU A 91 28.31 -15.96 29.84
N GLU A 92 27.44 -15.51 28.93
CA GLU A 92 25.99 -15.44 29.16
C GLU A 92 25.41 -16.86 29.05
N VAL A 93 25.68 -17.68 30.07
CA VAL A 93 25.11 -19.02 30.18
C VAL A 93 23.63 -18.86 30.48
N HIS A 94 22.79 -19.12 29.47
CA HIS A 94 21.35 -19.21 29.63
C HIS A 94 20.87 -20.65 29.39
N PRO A 95 19.80 -21.10 30.06
CA PRO A 95 19.30 -22.46 29.92
C PRO A 95 18.59 -22.73 28.58
N ALA A 96 18.25 -21.68 27.82
CA ALA A 96 17.59 -21.80 26.53
C ALA A 96 18.58 -22.18 25.39
N GLY A 97 18.10 -22.86 24.35
CA GLY A 97 18.92 -23.12 23.16
C GLY A 97 19.13 -21.86 22.31
N ASN A 98 20.15 -21.86 21.44
CA ASN A 98 20.47 -20.73 20.56
C ASN A 98 19.29 -20.33 19.64
N SER A 99 18.54 -21.31 19.14
CA SER A 99 17.36 -21.06 18.31
C SER A 99 16.20 -20.46 19.10
N GLU A 100 15.97 -20.92 20.33
CA GLU A 100 14.96 -20.37 21.25
C GLU A 100 15.28 -18.93 21.62
N TRP A 101 16.56 -18.65 21.89
CA TRP A 101 17.04 -17.32 22.22
C TRP A 101 16.88 -16.35 21.05
N LEU A 102 17.33 -16.75 19.86
CA LEU A 102 17.25 -15.91 18.66
C LEU A 102 15.80 -15.61 18.29
N LEU A 103 14.94 -16.64 18.30
CA LEU A 103 13.53 -16.53 17.99
C LEU A 103 12.79 -15.69 19.04
N GLY A 104 13.11 -15.85 20.33
CA GLY A 104 12.56 -15.01 21.40
C GLY A 104 12.90 -13.53 21.19
N LYS A 105 14.16 -13.22 20.87
CA LYS A 105 14.59 -11.83 20.65
C LYS A 105 13.90 -11.19 19.44
N THR A 106 13.84 -11.91 18.32
CA THR A 106 13.24 -11.38 17.08
C THR A 106 11.74 -11.15 17.25
N LEU A 107 11.02 -12.10 17.84
CA LEU A 107 9.60 -11.95 18.15
C LEU A 107 9.35 -10.83 19.18
N GLY A 108 10.28 -10.60 20.11
CA GLY A 108 10.20 -9.51 21.07
C GLY A 108 10.19 -8.13 20.39
N VAL A 109 11.07 -7.93 19.40
CA VAL A 109 11.10 -6.72 18.57
C VAL A 109 9.80 -6.56 17.78
N ILE A 110 9.37 -7.62 17.08
CA ILE A 110 8.15 -7.61 16.25
C ILE A 110 6.92 -7.29 17.11
N LYS A 111 6.80 -7.88 18.31
CA LYS A 111 5.68 -7.60 19.22
C LYS A 111 5.59 -6.11 19.58
N VAL A 112 6.71 -5.48 19.90
CA VAL A 112 6.74 -4.06 20.27
C VAL A 112 6.33 -3.17 19.10
N LEU A 113 6.78 -3.50 17.88
CA LEU A 113 6.38 -2.80 16.67
C LEU A 113 4.88 -2.96 16.40
N PHE A 114 4.34 -4.18 16.44
CA PHE A 114 2.90 -4.38 16.22
C PHE A 114 2.01 -3.68 17.25
N ILE A 115 2.47 -3.55 18.51
CA ILE A 115 1.77 -2.72 19.51
C ILE A 115 1.78 -1.24 19.11
N LEU A 116 2.93 -0.74 18.62
CA LEU A 116 3.05 0.63 18.10
C LEU A 116 2.14 0.84 16.87
N ASP A 117 2.06 -0.15 15.98
CA ASP A 117 1.24 -0.10 14.76
C ASP A 117 -0.24 -0.02 15.09
N LEU A 118 -0.71 -0.86 16.01
CA LEU A 118 -2.10 -0.81 16.49
C LEU A 118 -2.41 0.52 17.18
N ALA A 119 -1.47 1.07 17.95
CA ALA A 119 -1.62 2.40 18.54
C ALA A 119 -1.69 3.51 17.47
N SER A 120 -0.83 3.45 16.44
CA SER A 120 -0.84 4.39 15.32
C SER A 120 -2.15 4.32 14.52
N ILE A 121 -2.67 3.11 14.27
CA ILE A 121 -3.97 2.90 13.63
C ILE A 121 -5.10 3.52 14.47
N GLY A 122 -5.10 3.31 15.80
CA GLY A 122 -6.10 3.88 16.70
C GLY A 122 -6.11 5.42 16.68
N ILE A 123 -4.93 6.03 16.70
CA ILE A 123 -4.80 7.50 16.70
C ILE A 123 -5.16 8.09 15.34
N THR A 124 -4.64 7.53 14.25
CA THR A 124 -4.92 8.01 12.89
C THR A 124 -6.38 7.81 12.49
N SER A 125 -7.03 6.72 12.92
CA SER A 125 -8.48 6.51 12.72
C SER A 125 -9.31 7.53 13.49
N THR A 126 -8.95 7.82 14.74
CA THR A 126 -9.62 8.88 15.53
C THR A 126 -9.54 10.23 14.82
N VAL A 127 -8.36 10.56 14.29
CA VAL A 127 -8.14 11.81 13.56
C VAL A 127 -8.92 11.84 12.24
N HIS A 128 -8.97 10.74 11.50
CA HIS A 128 -9.75 10.62 10.27
C HIS A 128 -11.24 10.89 10.54
N VAL A 129 -11.81 10.29 11.60
CA VAL A 129 -13.23 10.50 11.95
C VAL A 129 -13.52 11.93 12.39
N LEU A 130 -12.60 12.57 13.12
CA LEU A 130 -12.86 13.88 13.73
C LEU A 130 -12.57 15.07 12.80
N LEU A 131 -11.58 14.95 11.91
CA LEU A 131 -10.99 16.11 11.22
C LEU A 131 -11.10 16.05 9.69
N THR A 132 -11.69 15.00 9.12
CA THR A 132 -11.72 14.80 7.67
C THR A 132 -13.09 14.36 7.18
N ASP A 133 -13.51 14.88 6.01
CA ASP A 133 -14.78 14.53 5.35
C ASP A 133 -14.73 13.23 4.52
N SER A 134 -13.63 12.48 4.60
CA SER A 134 -13.42 11.23 3.85
C SER A 134 -14.27 10.11 4.47
N PRO A 135 -14.83 9.20 3.65
CA PRO A 135 -15.57 8.07 4.19
C PRO A 135 -14.67 7.18 5.06
N PHE A 136 -15.08 6.95 6.29
CA PHE A 136 -14.30 6.16 7.24
C PHE A 136 -14.61 4.66 7.15
N ASN A 137 -13.58 3.83 7.11
CA ASN A 137 -13.71 2.37 7.22
C ASN A 137 -12.50 1.76 7.96
N ILE A 138 -12.73 1.32 9.20
CA ILE A 138 -11.69 0.69 10.04
C ILE A 138 -11.16 -0.63 9.46
N GLY A 139 -11.98 -1.37 8.70
CA GLY A 139 -11.60 -2.63 8.08
C GLY A 139 -10.43 -2.45 7.10
N ILE A 140 -10.33 -1.29 6.46
CA ILE A 140 -9.23 -1.00 5.52
C ILE A 140 -7.89 -0.79 6.26
N TYR A 141 -7.90 -0.17 7.43
CA TYR A 141 -6.70 -0.05 8.27
C TYR A 141 -6.18 -1.43 8.69
N LEU A 142 -7.08 -2.29 9.17
CA LEU A 142 -6.72 -3.66 9.57
C LEU A 142 -6.27 -4.51 8.37
N PHE A 143 -6.90 -4.31 7.21
CA PHE A 143 -6.48 -4.95 5.97
C PHE A 143 -5.03 -4.58 5.64
N TYR A 144 -4.67 -3.29 5.61
CA TYR A 144 -3.28 -2.89 5.33
C TYR A 144 -2.29 -3.31 6.42
N PHE A 145 -2.70 -3.37 7.68
CA PHE A 145 -1.86 -3.94 8.73
C PHE A 145 -1.48 -5.40 8.39
N ILE A 146 -2.45 -6.21 8.00
CA ILE A 146 -2.23 -7.63 7.68
C ILE A 146 -1.52 -7.81 6.33
N THR A 147 -1.85 -7.03 5.31
CA THR A 147 -1.35 -7.25 3.94
C THR A 147 -0.08 -6.48 3.61
N LEU A 148 0.20 -5.36 4.29
CA LEU A 148 1.37 -4.52 4.04
C LEU A 148 2.36 -4.59 5.19
N THR A 149 1.91 -4.28 6.41
CA THR A 149 2.81 -4.19 7.57
C THR A 149 3.37 -5.54 7.98
N VAL A 150 2.53 -6.55 8.24
CA VAL A 150 2.99 -7.87 8.70
C VAL A 150 4.01 -8.49 7.72
N PRO A 151 3.76 -8.57 6.39
CA PRO A 151 4.70 -9.17 5.46
C PRO A 151 6.01 -8.39 5.34
N ALA A 152 5.94 -7.05 5.28
CA ALA A 152 7.14 -6.22 5.18
C ALA A 152 8.05 -6.37 6.40
N THR A 153 7.49 -6.29 7.61
CA THR A 153 8.26 -6.44 8.86
C THR A 153 8.87 -7.84 8.96
N LEU A 154 8.12 -8.89 8.61
CA LEU A 154 8.64 -10.25 8.60
C LEU A 154 9.78 -10.40 7.58
N PHE A 155 9.63 -9.86 6.37
CA PHE A 155 10.65 -9.90 5.33
C PHE A 155 11.95 -9.22 5.78
N TYR A 156 11.90 -7.96 6.21
CA TYR A 156 13.11 -7.25 6.63
C TYR A 156 13.73 -7.84 7.89
N SER A 157 12.93 -8.39 8.82
CA SER A 157 13.47 -9.10 9.97
C SER A 157 14.23 -10.37 9.56
N GLY A 158 13.66 -11.20 8.69
CA GLY A 158 14.29 -12.41 8.17
C GLY A 158 15.52 -12.12 7.32
N LEU A 159 15.45 -11.13 6.42
CA LEU A 159 16.57 -10.69 5.60
C LEU A 159 17.72 -10.18 6.45
N THR A 160 17.43 -9.35 7.46
CA THR A 160 18.45 -8.83 8.38
C THR A 160 19.14 -9.98 9.13
N LEU A 161 18.38 -10.96 9.64
CA LEU A 161 18.96 -12.13 10.32
C LEU A 161 19.84 -12.97 9.41
N PHE A 162 19.39 -13.23 8.18
CA PHE A 162 20.15 -13.98 7.19
C PHE A 162 21.47 -13.27 6.84
N LEU A 163 21.42 -11.95 6.62
CA LEU A 163 22.62 -11.16 6.34
C LEU A 163 23.51 -11.00 7.57
N SER A 164 22.95 -10.92 8.77
CA SER A 164 23.70 -10.96 10.03
C SER A 164 24.51 -12.25 10.15
N PHE A 165 23.89 -13.39 9.81
CA PHE A 165 24.54 -14.69 9.80
C PHE A 165 25.69 -14.76 8.78
N LEU A 166 25.47 -14.21 7.57
CA LEU A 166 26.46 -14.25 6.49
C LEU A 166 27.63 -13.29 6.72
N THR A 167 27.33 -12.03 7.06
CA THR A 167 28.34 -10.96 7.20
C THR A 167 29.08 -11.04 8.53
N ARG A 168 28.43 -11.55 9.58
CA ARG A 168 28.99 -11.71 10.94
C ARG A 168 29.54 -10.41 11.55
N HIS A 169 29.12 -9.26 11.03
CA HIS A 169 29.56 -7.95 11.47
C HIS A 169 28.39 -6.96 11.41
N LYS A 170 27.95 -6.45 12.57
CA LYS A 170 26.76 -5.60 12.68
C LYS A 170 26.76 -4.44 11.69
N GLY A 171 27.90 -3.73 11.58
CA GLY A 171 28.02 -2.59 10.66
C GLY A 171 27.86 -2.97 9.19
N ILE A 172 28.41 -4.12 8.78
CA ILE A 172 28.29 -4.60 7.39
C ILE A 172 26.86 -5.07 7.14
N THR A 173 26.23 -5.74 8.11
CA THR A 173 24.83 -6.14 7.99
C THR A 173 23.93 -4.92 7.79
N ILE A 174 24.09 -3.88 8.62
CA ILE A 174 23.31 -2.64 8.50
C ILE A 174 23.52 -2.01 7.13
N LEU A 175 24.77 -1.92 6.68
CA LEU A 175 25.09 -1.30 5.39
C LEU A 175 24.50 -2.07 4.21
N VAL A 176 24.69 -3.40 4.18
CA VAL A 176 24.17 -4.25 3.09
C VAL A 176 22.64 -4.28 3.10
N THR A 177 22.02 -4.51 4.26
CA THR A 177 20.55 -4.58 4.37
C THR A 177 19.92 -3.21 4.12
N GLY A 178 20.55 -2.13 4.59
CA GLY A 178 20.11 -0.76 4.34
C GLY A 178 20.20 -0.37 2.87
N LEU A 179 21.26 -0.79 2.15
CA LEU A 179 21.37 -0.57 0.72
C LEU A 179 20.30 -1.36 -0.05
N LEU A 180 20.05 -2.61 0.31
CA LEU A 180 18.95 -3.40 -0.28
C LEU A 180 17.59 -2.76 0.00
N TYR A 181 17.36 -2.27 1.23
CA TYR A 181 16.16 -1.54 1.60
C TYR A 181 15.94 -0.33 0.68
N LEU A 182 16.95 0.53 0.50
CA LEU A 182 16.89 1.71 -0.38
C LEU A 182 16.66 1.34 -1.85
N CYS A 183 17.29 0.25 -2.31
CA CYS A 183 17.05 -0.28 -3.66
C CYS A 183 15.58 -0.68 -3.84
N THR A 184 15.02 -1.45 -2.89
CA THR A 184 13.63 -1.92 -2.96
C THR A 184 12.59 -0.83 -2.75
N SER A 185 12.88 0.21 -1.95
CA SER A 185 11.91 1.27 -1.66
C SER A 185 11.98 2.46 -2.62
N GLY A 186 13.12 2.67 -3.30
CA GLY A 186 13.37 3.90 -4.07
C GLY A 186 13.53 3.69 -5.58
N PHE A 187 14.41 2.78 -6.00
CA PHE A 187 14.86 2.72 -7.41
C PHE A 187 14.31 1.52 -8.17
N PHE A 188 14.14 0.39 -7.48
CA PHE A 188 13.81 -0.88 -8.12
C PHE A 188 12.41 -1.37 -7.77
N HIS A 189 11.54 -0.54 -7.20
CA HIS A 189 10.18 -0.98 -6.84
C HIS A 189 9.39 -1.47 -8.07
N ASP A 190 9.54 -0.85 -9.24
CA ASP A 190 8.84 -1.25 -10.48
C ASP A 190 9.57 -2.31 -11.33
N TYR A 191 10.75 -2.76 -10.90
CA TYR A 191 11.50 -3.76 -11.65
C TYR A 191 10.86 -5.15 -11.53
N TRP A 192 11.05 -5.97 -12.57
CA TRP A 192 10.51 -7.33 -12.64
C TRP A 192 9.02 -7.41 -12.29
N ASN A 193 8.24 -6.48 -12.84
CA ASN A 193 6.79 -6.40 -12.64
C ASN A 193 6.38 -6.30 -11.17
N GLY A 194 7.15 -5.58 -10.34
CA GLY A 194 6.83 -5.34 -8.93
C GLY A 194 7.30 -6.45 -7.98
N THR A 195 8.06 -7.45 -8.44
CA THR A 195 8.57 -8.53 -7.56
C THR A 195 9.51 -8.00 -6.48
N THR A 196 10.20 -6.88 -6.75
CA THR A 196 11.11 -6.21 -5.81
C THR A 196 10.43 -5.17 -4.92
N ASP A 197 9.11 -4.97 -5.07
CA ASP A 197 8.30 -4.05 -4.27
C ASP A 197 7.85 -4.68 -2.94
N VAL A 198 8.82 -4.90 -2.05
CA VAL A 198 8.59 -5.49 -0.72
C VAL A 198 7.65 -4.65 0.14
N LEU A 199 7.60 -3.33 -0.09
CA LEU A 199 6.78 -2.39 0.67
C LEU A 199 5.42 -2.10 0.03
N ALA A 200 5.13 -2.69 -1.14
CA ALA A 200 3.93 -2.44 -1.93
C ALA A 200 3.69 -0.95 -2.24
N ILE A 201 4.76 -0.20 -2.55
CA ILE A 201 4.71 1.22 -2.91
C ILE A 201 4.07 1.42 -4.29
N SER A 202 4.38 0.53 -5.24
CA SER A 202 3.92 0.55 -6.62
C SER A 202 2.57 -0.08 -6.83
N ILE A 203 2.22 -1.05 -5.98
CA ILE A 203 0.97 -1.80 -6.14
C ILE A 203 -0.20 -0.85 -5.82
N PRO A 204 -1.10 -0.57 -6.79
CA PRO A 204 -2.24 0.30 -6.56
C PRO A 204 -3.21 -0.38 -5.60
N ASN A 205 -3.08 -0.06 -4.32
CA ASN A 205 -3.88 -0.67 -3.25
C ASN A 205 -5.04 0.23 -2.81
N ILE A 206 -5.55 1.08 -3.70
CA ILE A 206 -6.63 2.04 -3.42
C ILE A 206 -7.97 1.39 -3.74
N PHE A 207 -8.88 1.32 -2.75
CA PHE A 207 -10.21 0.74 -2.89
C PHE A 207 -11.26 1.82 -3.16
N SER A 208 -11.98 1.70 -4.27
CA SER A 208 -13.14 2.55 -4.59
C SER A 208 -14.42 1.72 -4.61
N ASN A 209 -15.46 2.19 -3.91
CA ASN A 209 -16.78 1.58 -3.86
C ASN A 209 -17.86 2.64 -4.11
N ILE A 210 -19.02 2.22 -4.60
CA ILE A 210 -20.21 3.07 -4.66
C ILE A 210 -20.76 3.23 -3.26
N THR A 211 -20.79 4.48 -2.77
CA THR A 211 -21.21 4.81 -1.41
C THR A 211 -22.72 4.92 -1.26
N GLU A 212 -23.43 5.34 -2.29
CA GLU A 212 -24.87 5.58 -2.26
C GLU A 212 -25.55 5.02 -3.51
N PRO A 213 -26.80 4.52 -3.39
CA PRO A 213 -27.56 4.14 -4.56
C PRO A 213 -27.90 5.37 -5.41
N GLY A 214 -27.99 5.18 -6.73
CA GLY A 214 -28.39 6.22 -7.66
C GLY A 214 -28.01 5.94 -9.10
N GLU A 215 -28.29 6.90 -9.97
CA GLU A 215 -27.81 6.88 -11.34
C GLU A 215 -26.40 7.45 -11.42
N TYR A 216 -25.48 6.66 -11.97
CA TYR A 216 -24.10 7.04 -12.17
C TYR A 216 -23.77 7.03 -13.65
N GLU A 217 -23.21 8.13 -14.14
CA GLU A 217 -22.58 8.17 -15.45
C GLU A 217 -21.12 7.72 -15.31
N ILE A 218 -20.78 6.65 -16.01
CA ILE A 218 -19.46 6.02 -15.96
C ILE A 218 -18.67 6.48 -17.18
N PHE A 219 -17.44 6.94 -16.94
CA PHE A 219 -16.52 7.39 -17.99
C PHE A 219 -15.25 6.54 -17.97
N ALA A 220 -14.73 6.21 -19.15
CA ALA A 220 -13.38 5.67 -19.32
C ALA A 220 -12.44 6.75 -19.84
N HIS A 221 -11.26 6.88 -19.24
CA HIS A 221 -10.19 7.71 -19.76
C HIS A 221 -9.45 6.94 -20.86
N ILE A 222 -9.34 7.55 -22.04
CA ILE A 222 -8.58 6.97 -23.15
C ILE A 222 -7.25 7.73 -23.23
N PRO A 223 -6.13 7.14 -22.78
CA PRO A 223 -4.85 7.81 -22.78
C PRO A 223 -4.36 8.01 -24.21
N LEU A 224 -3.59 9.06 -24.42
CA LEU A 224 -2.97 9.33 -25.69
C LEU A 224 -1.64 8.59 -25.78
N ILE A 225 -1.52 7.68 -26.74
CA ILE A 225 -0.30 6.90 -26.95
C ILE A 225 0.35 7.34 -28.25
N TYR A 226 1.53 7.95 -28.14
CA TYR A 226 2.40 8.21 -29.29
C TYR A 226 3.31 7.00 -29.47
N THR A 227 3.00 6.12 -30.42
CA THR A 227 3.96 5.08 -30.82
C THR A 227 5.02 5.71 -31.71
N VAL A 228 6.30 5.46 -31.40
CA VAL A 228 7.45 6.13 -32.04
C VAL A 228 7.76 5.61 -33.46
N GLN A 229 7.01 4.63 -33.99
CA GLN A 229 7.26 4.04 -35.31
C GLN A 229 6.10 4.24 -36.30
N PRO A 230 6.34 4.85 -37.47
CA PRO A 230 5.56 4.67 -38.70
C PRO A 230 6.25 3.68 -39.66
N PRO A 231 5.54 2.97 -40.58
CA PRO A 231 4.13 3.09 -40.96
C PRO A 231 3.42 1.72 -40.97
N VAL A 232 2.83 1.29 -39.86
CA VAL A 232 1.77 0.28 -39.90
C VAL A 232 0.59 0.85 -39.12
N LEU A 233 -0.58 0.83 -39.76
CA LEU A 233 -1.84 1.40 -39.32
C LEU A 233 -2.01 1.36 -37.80
N ASN A 234 -1.91 2.53 -37.16
CA ASN A 234 -1.99 2.67 -35.71
C ASN A 234 -3.46 2.59 -35.29
N ASN A 235 -4.00 1.37 -35.14
CA ASN A 235 -5.40 1.10 -34.84
C ASN A 235 -5.74 1.27 -33.34
N TYR A 236 -4.97 2.05 -32.59
CA TYR A 236 -5.30 2.36 -31.20
C TYR A 236 -6.56 3.23 -31.08
N CYS A 237 -6.69 4.24 -31.94
CA CYS A 237 -7.88 5.13 -31.98
C CYS A 237 -8.70 5.03 -33.27
N ASN A 238 -8.13 4.48 -34.34
CA ASN A 238 -8.75 4.48 -35.67
C ASN A 238 -9.33 3.09 -35.95
N GLY A 239 -10.64 2.91 -35.78
CA GLY A 239 -11.31 1.62 -36.02
C GLY A 239 -11.46 0.71 -34.80
N ALA A 240 -10.84 1.08 -33.67
CA ALA A 240 -10.91 0.29 -32.45
C ALA A 240 -12.31 0.29 -31.85
N ILE A 241 -12.83 -0.92 -31.60
CA ILE A 241 -14.02 -1.13 -30.78
C ILE A 241 -13.52 -1.68 -29.45
N LEU A 242 -13.77 -0.95 -28.37
CA LEU A 242 -13.44 -1.37 -27.02
C LEU A 242 -14.67 -2.02 -26.38
N HIS A 243 -14.48 -3.20 -25.82
CA HIS A 243 -15.53 -3.98 -25.18
C HIS A 243 -15.42 -3.84 -23.67
N TYR A 244 -16.31 -3.02 -23.09
CA TYR A 244 -16.40 -2.84 -21.64
C TYR A 244 -17.53 -3.69 -21.07
N THR A 245 -17.32 -4.21 -19.87
CA THR A 245 -18.35 -4.87 -19.07
C THR A 245 -18.48 -4.14 -17.75
N ILE A 246 -19.67 -3.67 -17.41
CA ILE A 246 -20.00 -3.12 -16.09
C ILE A 246 -20.73 -4.21 -15.31
N GLU A 247 -20.22 -4.54 -14.13
CA GLU A 247 -20.78 -5.60 -13.29
C GLU A 247 -20.97 -5.12 -11.85
N GLN A 248 -22.21 -5.29 -11.37
CA GLN A 248 -22.58 -5.20 -9.96
C GLN A 248 -23.58 -6.32 -9.65
N GLU A 249 -24.88 -6.04 -9.63
CA GLU A 249 -25.93 -7.07 -9.53
C GLU A 249 -26.20 -7.75 -10.89
N LYS A 250 -26.01 -7.00 -11.97
CA LYS A 250 -26.19 -7.46 -13.35
C LYS A 250 -24.95 -7.11 -14.16
N LYS A 251 -24.64 -7.99 -15.12
CA LYS A 251 -23.58 -7.79 -16.10
C LYS A 251 -24.15 -7.04 -17.31
N GLN A 252 -23.55 -5.91 -17.66
CA GLN A 252 -23.95 -5.09 -18.81
C GLN A 252 -22.74 -4.86 -19.72
N GLU A 253 -22.86 -5.23 -21.00
CA GLU A 253 -21.79 -5.03 -21.99
C GLU A 253 -22.01 -3.71 -22.72
N VAL A 254 -20.93 -2.92 -22.85
CA VAL A 254 -20.87 -1.66 -23.57
C VAL A 254 -19.81 -1.77 -24.64
N LYS A 255 -20.21 -1.54 -25.89
CA LYS A 255 -19.28 -1.43 -27.02
C LYS A 255 -19.02 0.03 -27.28
N LEU A 256 -17.74 0.42 -27.19
CA LEU A 256 -17.31 1.77 -27.46
C LEU A 256 -16.58 1.83 -28.80
N ASP A 257 -17.25 2.37 -29.81
CA ASP A 257 -16.67 2.63 -31.12
C ASP A 257 -15.95 3.98 -31.14
N LEU A 258 -14.65 3.94 -31.45
CA LEU A 258 -13.79 5.12 -31.51
C LEU A 258 -13.78 5.80 -32.90
N MET A 259 -14.36 5.17 -33.95
CA MET A 259 -14.35 5.67 -35.34
C MET A 259 -15.03 7.02 -35.52
N ASN A 260 -16.14 7.26 -34.81
CA ASN A 260 -16.97 8.45 -35.01
C ASN A 260 -16.63 9.63 -34.08
N LYS A 261 -15.68 9.47 -33.15
CA LYS A 261 -15.28 10.53 -32.21
C LYS A 261 -14.11 11.35 -32.74
N ARG A 262 -14.27 11.87 -33.97
CA ARG A 262 -13.30 12.67 -34.75
C ARG A 262 -13.02 14.08 -34.20
N GLU A 263 -13.42 14.39 -32.97
CA GLU A 263 -13.02 15.65 -32.35
C GLU A 263 -11.59 15.52 -31.83
N ARG A 264 -10.66 16.03 -32.63
CA ARG A 264 -9.25 16.20 -32.34
C ARG A 264 -9.06 17.00 -31.05
N ARG A 265 -8.96 16.32 -29.89
CA ARG A 265 -8.24 16.75 -28.67
C ARG A 265 -8.13 15.57 -27.67
N LEU A 266 -6.96 14.92 -27.69
CA LEU A 266 -6.10 14.49 -26.56
C LEU A 266 -6.76 13.99 -25.26
N GLY A 267 -6.34 12.82 -24.74
CA GLY A 267 -6.48 12.38 -23.33
C GLY A 267 -7.81 12.71 -22.66
N PHE A 268 -8.89 12.07 -23.12
CA PHE A 268 -10.26 12.50 -22.79
C PHE A 268 -11.08 11.42 -22.08
N TRP A 269 -12.04 11.89 -21.29
CA TRP A 269 -13.03 11.06 -20.63
C TRP A 269 -14.18 10.76 -21.59
N VAL A 270 -14.43 9.48 -21.83
CA VAL A 270 -15.49 9.00 -22.71
C VAL A 270 -16.61 8.37 -21.90
N PRO A 271 -17.88 8.82 -22.04
CA PRO A 271 -18.99 8.18 -21.35
C PRO A 271 -19.19 6.76 -21.91
N LEU A 272 -19.26 5.77 -21.01
CA LEU A 272 -19.68 4.41 -21.29
C LEU A 272 -21.20 4.26 -21.21
N GLY A 273 -21.85 5.12 -20.41
CA GLY A 273 -23.30 5.11 -20.24
C GLY A 273 -23.70 5.56 -18.85
N THR A 274 -25.02 5.59 -18.61
CA THR A 274 -25.61 5.80 -17.29
C THR A 274 -26.13 4.48 -16.75
N PHE A 275 -25.77 4.16 -15.51
CA PHE A 275 -26.11 2.90 -14.85
C PHE A 275 -26.73 3.20 -13.50
N THR A 276 -27.83 2.53 -13.19
CA THR A 276 -28.38 2.51 -11.82
C THR A 276 -27.52 1.56 -11.00
N LEU A 277 -26.79 2.12 -10.03
CA LEU A 277 -25.92 1.37 -9.13
C LEU A 277 -26.50 1.42 -7.71
N VAL A 278 -26.29 0.34 -6.98
CA VAL A 278 -26.58 0.25 -5.54
C VAL A 278 -25.30 0.46 -4.74
N THR A 279 -25.41 0.68 -3.42
CA THR A 279 -24.23 0.75 -2.56
C THR A 279 -23.46 -0.57 -2.61
N GLY A 280 -22.15 -0.50 -2.82
CA GLY A 280 -21.29 -1.67 -2.85
C GLY A 280 -20.18 -1.62 -3.89
N LYS A 281 -19.59 -2.79 -4.15
CA LYS A 281 -18.52 -2.94 -5.14
C LYS A 281 -19.11 -2.98 -6.54
N THR A 282 -18.52 -2.21 -7.46
CA THR A 282 -18.83 -2.23 -8.90
C THR A 282 -17.53 -2.41 -9.65
N SER A 283 -17.51 -3.31 -10.63
CA SER A 283 -16.36 -3.51 -11.52
C SER A 283 -16.64 -3.04 -12.93
N VAL A 284 -15.63 -2.45 -13.56
CA VAL A 284 -15.61 -2.16 -14.98
C VAL A 284 -14.43 -2.93 -15.57
N THR A 285 -14.72 -3.86 -16.46
CA THR A 285 -13.72 -4.72 -17.10
C THR A 285 -13.59 -4.31 -18.56
N LEU A 286 -12.36 -4.00 -18.99
CA LEU A 286 -12.02 -3.88 -20.40
C LEU A 286 -11.55 -5.25 -20.89
N ASP A 287 -12.21 -5.76 -21.91
CA ASP A 287 -11.95 -7.04 -22.54
C ASP A 287 -10.86 -6.90 -23.63
N ASP A 288 -10.11 -7.97 -23.89
CA ASP A 288 -9.02 -8.00 -24.87
C ASP A 288 -9.48 -8.30 -26.31
N ARG A 289 -10.79 -8.47 -26.53
CA ARG A 289 -11.41 -8.58 -27.86
C ARG A 289 -11.16 -7.34 -28.71
N GLY A 290 -10.69 -7.55 -29.94
CA GLY A 290 -10.45 -6.51 -30.93
C GLY A 290 -9.91 -7.06 -32.25
N SER A 291 -9.52 -6.17 -33.17
CA SER A 291 -8.84 -6.58 -34.41
C SER A 291 -7.39 -7.01 -34.12
N SER A 292 -6.79 -7.84 -34.98
CA SER A 292 -5.44 -8.39 -34.78
C SER A 292 -4.30 -7.36 -34.69
N SER A 293 -4.56 -6.11 -35.07
CA SER A 293 -3.62 -4.98 -34.98
C SER A 293 -4.05 -3.88 -33.99
N GLN A 294 -5.11 -4.12 -33.22
CA GLN A 294 -5.63 -3.17 -32.25
C GLN A 294 -4.83 -3.21 -30.95
N TYR A 295 -4.43 -2.03 -30.48
CA TYR A 295 -3.90 -1.88 -29.13
C TYR A 295 -5.06 -1.61 -28.16
N ILE A 296 -5.03 -2.27 -27.01
CA ILE A 296 -6.01 -2.10 -25.94
C ILE A 296 -5.26 -1.53 -24.75
N VAL A 297 -5.69 -0.35 -24.29
CA VAL A 297 -5.11 0.29 -23.11
C VAL A 297 -6.20 0.70 -22.15
N ALA A 298 -6.02 0.27 -20.91
CA ALA A 298 -6.80 0.71 -19.77
C ALA A 298 -6.00 1.76 -18.99
N ASP A 299 -6.69 2.76 -18.49
CA ASP A 299 -6.09 3.79 -17.65
C ASP A 299 -6.99 4.01 -16.42
N ALA A 300 -7.98 4.90 -16.53
CA ALA A 300 -8.81 5.28 -15.40
C ALA A 300 -10.31 5.19 -15.73
N ILE A 301 -11.11 4.89 -14.71
CA ILE A 301 -12.57 4.97 -14.74
C ILE A 301 -13.02 6.06 -13.77
N LYS A 302 -14.06 6.80 -14.14
CA LYS A 302 -14.67 7.84 -13.31
C LYS A 302 -16.16 7.60 -13.22
N TRP A 303 -16.70 7.61 -12.00
CA TRP A 303 -18.12 7.51 -11.71
C TRP A 303 -18.64 8.89 -11.30
N VAL A 304 -19.67 9.38 -11.99
CA VAL A 304 -20.29 10.67 -11.68
C VAL A 304 -21.75 10.42 -11.31
N LYS A 305 -22.11 10.66 -10.04
CA LYS A 305 -23.51 10.57 -9.60
C LYS A 305 -24.32 11.67 -10.27
N LYS A 306 -25.38 11.31 -10.99
CA LYS A 306 -26.33 12.27 -11.54
C LYS A 306 -27.21 12.81 -10.42
N LYS A 307 -27.41 14.13 -10.42
CA LYS A 307 -28.41 14.74 -9.54
C LYS A 307 -29.79 14.28 -10.01
N PRO A 308 -30.71 13.94 -9.09
CA PRO A 308 -32.09 13.66 -9.48
C PRO A 308 -32.63 14.86 -10.26
N SER A 309 -33.26 14.60 -11.41
CA SER A 309 -33.90 15.65 -12.20
C SER A 309 -35.01 16.28 -11.36
N THR A 310 -34.73 17.44 -10.78
CA THR A 310 -35.78 18.30 -10.22
C THR A 310 -36.53 18.90 -11.40
N ASN A 311 -37.49 18.17 -11.96
CA ASN A 311 -38.54 18.76 -12.77
C ASN A 311 -39.37 19.63 -11.82
N LYS A 312 -39.16 20.94 -11.88
CA LYS A 312 -40.14 21.95 -11.44
C LYS A 312 -41.06 22.27 -12.60
#